data_AF-A0A5C5X4S5-F1
#
_entry.id   AF-A0A5C5X4S5-F1
#
_cell.length_a   1.000
_cell.length_b   1.000
_cell.length_c   1.000
_cell.angle_alpha   90.00
_cell.angle_beta   90.00
_cell.angle_gamma   90.00
#
_symmetry.space_group_name_H-M   'P 1'
#
loop_
_entity.id
_entity.type
_entity.pdbx_description
1 polymer ?
#
loop_
_entity_poly.entity_id
_entity_poly.type
_entity_poly.pdbx_seq_one_letter_code
_entity_poly.pdbx_strand_id
1 'polypeptide(L)'
;MGVVMFVLVAIVLIETGSFEGADFGGILIAVAGGFAVAISVAVMAGSKKILIADNAGEPELLKVFMARNLLTKAPLEGAALFNVIAFILEQSVWSLVIVGFLVAVMIATFPTQTKLDNFLTAHTTTTV
;
A
#
# COMPACT_ATOMS: atom_id res chain seq x y z
N MET A 1 -7.10 -5.75 6.51
CA MET A 1 -7.80 -4.62 7.17
C MET A 1 -7.44 -3.28 6.54
N GLY A 2 -6.16 -2.90 6.41
CA GLY A 2 -5.73 -1.61 5.80
C GLY A 2 -6.39 -1.27 4.46
N VAL A 3 -6.13 -2.06 3.41
CA VAL A 3 -6.71 -1.85 2.06
C VAL A 3 -8.24 -1.73 2.05
N VAL A 4 -8.94 -2.55 2.83
CA VAL A 4 -10.42 -2.51 2.91
C VAL A 4 -10.90 -1.21 3.54
N MET A 5 -10.27 -0.80 4.66
CA MET A 5 -10.55 0.47 5.30
C MET A 5 -10.21 1.65 4.39
N PHE A 6 -9.09 1.57 3.66
CA PHE A 6 -8.71 2.59 2.69
C PHE A 6 -9.76 2.74 1.59
N VAL A 7 -10.22 1.63 0.98
CA VAL A 7 -11.25 1.66 -0.06
C VAL A 7 -12.54 2.29 0.48
N LEU A 8 -12.96 1.92 1.70
CA LEU A 8 -14.13 2.54 2.34
C LEU A 8 -13.94 4.04 2.53
N VAL A 9 -12.81 4.48 3.08
CA VAL A 9 -12.51 5.90 3.28
C VAL A 9 -12.46 6.65 1.95
N ALA A 10 -11.83 6.08 0.92
CA ALA A 10 -11.75 6.69 -0.40
C ALA A 10 -13.15 6.88 -1.01
N ILE A 11 -14.02 5.87 -0.92
CA ILE A 11 -15.42 5.97 -1.39
C ILE A 11 -16.16 7.07 -0.64
N VAL A 12 -16.08 7.09 0.70
CA VAL A 12 -16.75 8.11 1.51
C VAL A 12 -16.27 9.51 1.14
N LEU A 13 -14.96 9.71 0.98
CA LEU A 13 -14.38 11.00 0.60
C LEU A 13 -14.80 11.46 -0.79
N ILE A 14 -14.93 10.54 -1.75
CA ILE A 14 -15.41 10.85 -3.11
C ILE A 14 -16.89 11.27 -3.09
N GLU A 15 -17.74 10.53 -2.37
CA GLU A 15 -19.19 10.79 -2.30
C GLU A 15 -19.53 12.07 -1.52
N THR A 16 -18.80 12.35 -0.44
CA THR A 16 -19.02 13.55 0.40
C THR A 16 -18.34 14.80 -0.15
N GLY A 17 -17.46 14.64 -1.14
CA GLY A 17 -16.59 15.70 -1.63
C GLY A 17 -17.25 16.66 -2.62
N SER A 18 -18.18 17.50 -2.16
CA SER A 18 -18.69 18.63 -2.94
C SER A 18 -17.75 19.83 -2.80
N PHE A 19 -16.66 19.85 -3.55
CA PHE A 19 -15.68 20.93 -3.49
C PHE A 19 -15.55 21.62 -4.86
N GLU A 20 -15.66 22.96 -4.88
CA GLU A 20 -15.18 23.77 -6.01
C GLU A 20 -13.68 23.51 -6.16
N GLY A 21 -13.31 22.81 -7.24
CA GLY A 21 -11.92 22.47 -7.51
C GLY A 21 -11.09 23.72 -7.79
N ALA A 22 -9.92 23.81 -7.17
CA ALA A 22 -8.93 24.81 -7.52
C ALA A 22 -8.12 24.32 -8.73
N ASP A 23 -7.99 25.16 -9.75
CA ASP A 23 -7.19 24.85 -10.92
C ASP A 23 -5.70 25.12 -10.64
N PHE A 24 -4.96 24.05 -10.33
CA PHE A 24 -3.51 24.10 -10.13
C PHE A 24 -2.72 23.76 -11.41
N GLY A 25 -3.35 23.80 -12.58
CA GLY A 25 -2.67 23.52 -13.85
C GLY A 25 -2.12 22.09 -13.97
N GLY A 26 -2.65 21.14 -13.19
CA GLY A 26 -2.28 19.73 -13.21
C GLY A 26 -0.95 19.38 -12.53
N ILE A 27 -0.33 20.33 -11.82
CA ILE A 27 0.89 20.07 -11.05
C ILE A 27 0.62 19.04 -9.96
N LEU A 28 -0.57 19.06 -9.34
CA LEU A 28 -0.89 18.17 -8.23
C LEU A 28 -1.05 16.72 -8.72
N ILE A 29 -1.71 16.49 -9.85
CA ILE A 29 -1.72 15.17 -10.54
C ILE A 29 -0.30 14.72 -10.86
N ALA A 30 0.55 15.59 -11.41
CA ALA A 30 1.91 15.20 -11.81
C ALA A 30 2.74 14.73 -10.60
N VAL A 31 2.67 15.46 -9.48
CA VAL A 31 3.33 15.08 -8.23
C VAL A 31 2.72 13.80 -7.66
N ALA A 32 1.38 13.69 -7.65
CA ALA A 32 0.69 12.53 -7.10
C ALA A 32 0.93 11.24 -7.90
N GLY A 33 0.95 11.36 -9.23
CA GLY A 33 1.29 10.28 -10.15
C GLY A 33 2.76 9.89 -10.04
N GLY A 34 3.67 10.87 -9.98
CA GLY A 34 5.10 10.61 -9.77
C GLY A 34 5.37 9.86 -8.46
N PHE A 35 4.72 10.28 -7.38
CA PHE A 35 4.80 9.59 -6.09
C PHE A 35 4.23 8.17 -6.15
N ALA A 36 3.07 7.98 -6.80
CA ALA A 36 2.46 6.66 -7.00
C ALA A 36 3.38 5.68 -7.75
N VAL A 37 4.02 6.14 -8.83
CA VAL A 37 4.97 5.33 -9.60
C VAL A 37 6.19 4.98 -8.77
N ALA A 38 6.81 5.97 -8.11
CA ALA A 38 8.00 5.76 -7.28
C ALA A 38 7.76 4.72 -6.19
N ILE A 39 6.62 4.80 -5.50
CA ILE A 39 6.25 3.87 -4.44
C ILE A 39 5.94 2.48 -4.99
N SER A 40 5.22 2.39 -6.11
CA SER A 40 4.91 1.11 -6.76
C SER A 40 6.19 0.37 -7.15
N VAL A 41 7.15 1.08 -7.76
CA VAL A 41 8.46 0.52 -8.11
C VAL A 41 9.23 0.11 -6.86
N ALA A 42 9.25 0.94 -5.82
CA ALA A 42 9.95 0.63 -4.57
C ALA A 42 9.38 -0.62 -3.87
N VAL A 43 8.05 -0.81 -3.89
CA VAL A 43 7.42 -2.02 -3.34
C VAL A 43 7.71 -3.25 -4.18
N MET A 44 7.72 -3.14 -5.51
CA MET A 44 8.07 -4.24 -6.41
C MET A 44 9.56 -4.63 -6.32
N ALA A 45 10.45 -3.66 -6.11
CA ALA A 45 11.89 -3.88 -5.96
C ALA A 45 12.30 -4.35 -4.55
N GLY A 46 11.47 -4.09 -3.54
CA GLY A 46 11.85 -4.17 -2.14
C GLY A 46 11.79 -5.55 -1.49
N SER A 47 12.89 -6.30 -1.52
CA SER A 47 13.15 -7.38 -0.56
C SER A 47 13.72 -6.82 0.74
N LYS A 48 12.89 -6.18 1.59
CA LYS A 48 13.33 -5.79 2.94
C LYS A 48 13.63 -7.03 3.77
N LYS A 49 14.92 -7.26 4.05
CA LYS A 49 15.40 -8.23 5.05
C LYS A 49 15.00 -7.69 6.42
N ILE A 50 14.11 -8.39 7.10
CA ILE A 50 13.83 -8.13 8.50
C ILE A 50 14.82 -8.94 9.31
N LEU A 51 15.48 -8.29 10.26
CA LEU A 51 16.30 -8.96 11.25
C LEU A 51 15.36 -9.68 12.21
N ILE A 52 15.30 -11.00 12.10
CA ILE A 52 14.56 -11.87 13.01
C ILE A 52 15.57 -12.41 14.02
N ALA A 53 15.21 -12.40 15.30
CA ALA A 53 16.03 -13.04 16.32
C ALA A 53 16.08 -14.55 16.05
N ASP A 54 17.28 -15.14 16.13
CA ASP A 54 17.58 -16.53 15.77
C ASP A 54 16.82 -17.58 16.62
N ASN A 55 16.12 -17.15 17.67
CA ASN A 55 15.33 -17.98 18.60
C ASN A 55 13.84 -17.58 18.66
N ALA A 56 13.32 -16.84 17.67
CA ALA A 56 11.93 -16.41 17.66
C ALA A 56 10.97 -17.62 17.49
N GLY A 57 10.04 -17.80 18.43
CA GLY A 57 9.01 -18.83 18.31
C GLY A 57 8.00 -18.52 17.19
N GLU A 58 7.25 -19.53 16.73
CA GLU A 58 6.18 -19.37 15.72
C GLU A 58 5.23 -18.18 15.96
N PRO A 59 4.69 -17.93 17.17
CA PRO A 59 3.81 -16.78 17.40
C PRO A 59 4.51 -15.42 17.21
N GLU A 60 5.82 -15.36 17.38
CA GLU A 60 6.62 -14.16 17.17
C GLU A 60 6.93 -13.96 15.68
N LEU A 61 7.25 -15.04 14.96
CA LEU A 61 7.42 -15.04 13.50
C LEU A 61 6.14 -14.56 12.78
N LEU A 62 4.96 -14.99 13.26
CA LEU A 62 3.67 -14.53 12.72
C LEU A 62 3.48 -13.02 12.90
N LYS A 63 3.79 -12.49 14.09
CA LYS A 63 3.72 -11.04 14.37
C LYS A 63 4.67 -10.26 13.47
N VAL A 64 5.89 -10.74 13.29
CA VAL A 64 6.89 -10.12 12.40
C VAL A 64 6.42 -10.14 10.95
N PHE A 65 5.86 -11.25 10.48
CA PHE A 65 5.31 -11.36 9.14
C PHE A 65 4.15 -10.38 8.92
N MET A 66 3.22 -10.28 9.87
CA MET A 66 2.11 -9.32 9.82
C MET A 66 2.61 -7.88 9.82
N ALA A 67 3.56 -7.53 10.70
CA ALA A 67 4.16 -6.20 10.78
C ALA A 67 4.88 -5.84 9.48
N ARG A 68 5.64 -6.77 8.89
CA ARG A 68 6.30 -6.61 7.58
C ARG A 68 5.30 -6.24 6.50
N ASN A 69 4.20 -6.99 6.45
CA ASN A 69 3.18 -6.81 5.44
C ASN A 69 2.46 -5.47 5.61
N LEU A 70 2.18 -5.06 6.84
CA LEU A 70 1.63 -3.73 7.15
C LEU A 70 2.59 -2.61 6.69
N LEU A 71 3.86 -2.72 7.04
CA LEU A 71 4.89 -1.73 6.69
C LEU A 71 5.11 -1.62 5.18
N THR A 72 4.93 -2.71 4.44
CA THR A 72 5.07 -2.75 2.98
C THR A 72 3.87 -2.10 2.29
N LYS A 73 2.66 -2.21 2.86
CA LYS A 73 1.43 -1.67 2.27
C LYS A 73 1.16 -0.21 2.64
N ALA A 74 1.59 0.24 3.82
CA ALA A 74 1.44 1.62 4.28
C ALA A 74 1.84 2.70 3.25
N PRO A 75 3.00 2.61 2.56
CA PRO A 75 3.37 3.64 1.57
C PRO A 75 2.47 3.63 0.32
N LEU A 76 1.99 2.47 -0.13
CA LEU A 76 1.02 2.39 -1.23
C LEU A 76 -0.31 3.06 -0.83
N GLU A 77 -0.75 2.84 0.41
CA GLU A 77 -1.98 3.44 0.95
C GLU A 77 -1.85 4.97 1.04
N GLY A 78 -0.68 5.46 1.47
CA GLY A 78 -0.37 6.89 1.46
C GLY A 78 -0.37 7.51 0.05
N ALA A 79 0.20 6.81 -0.93
CA ALA A 79 0.21 7.28 -2.32
C ALA A 79 -1.21 7.31 -2.94
N ALA A 80 -2.04 6.31 -2.62
CA ALA A 80 -3.41 6.26 -3.09
C ALA A 80 -4.25 7.37 -2.43
N LEU A 81 -4.10 7.61 -1.12
CA LEU A 81 -4.78 8.70 -0.42
C LEU A 81 -4.40 10.07 -1.00
N PHE A 82 -3.11 10.28 -1.30
CA PHE A 82 -2.66 11.52 -1.90
C PHE A 82 -3.29 11.77 -3.29
N ASN A 83 -3.48 10.72 -4.09
CA ASN A 83 -4.21 10.83 -5.36
C ASN A 83 -5.72 11.07 -5.16
N VAL A 84 -6.34 10.53 -4.11
CA VAL A 84 -7.74 10.87 -3.76
C VAL A 84 -7.86 12.35 -3.37
N ILE A 85 -6.92 12.88 -2.57
CA ILE A 85 -6.88 14.31 -2.24
C ILE A 85 -6.68 15.14 -3.50
N ALA A 86 -5.82 14.70 -4.42
CA ALA A 86 -5.61 15.39 -5.68
C ALA A 86 -6.86 15.40 -6.56
N PHE A 87 -7.62 14.30 -6.59
CA PHE A 87 -8.93 14.26 -7.24
C PHE A 87 -9.91 15.26 -6.60
N ILE A 88 -9.97 15.32 -5.27
CA ILE A 88 -10.87 16.24 -4.56
C ILE A 88 -10.54 17.71 -4.89
N LEU A 89 -9.26 18.05 -4.99
CA LEU A 89 -8.80 19.41 -5.21
C LEU A 89 -8.85 19.85 -6.69
N GLU A 90 -8.45 19.01 -7.63
CA GLU A 90 -8.36 19.35 -9.06
C GLU A 90 -9.52 18.79 -9.90
N GLN A 91 -10.38 17.94 -9.33
CA GLN A 91 -11.49 17.24 -10.02
C GLN A 91 -11.05 16.45 -11.27
N SER A 92 -9.78 16.07 -11.33
CA SER A 92 -9.21 15.36 -12.47
C SER A 92 -9.42 13.86 -12.37
N VAL A 93 -10.17 13.31 -13.32
CA VAL A 93 -10.47 11.88 -13.44
C VAL A 93 -9.20 11.01 -13.52
N TRP A 94 -8.09 11.57 -14.00
CA TRP A 94 -6.80 10.86 -14.07
C TRP A 94 -6.28 10.42 -12.70
N SER A 95 -6.48 11.24 -11.67
CA SER A 95 -6.13 10.88 -10.29
C SER A 95 -6.88 9.63 -9.83
N LEU A 96 -8.14 9.48 -10.25
CA LEU A 96 -8.99 8.34 -9.90
C LEU A 96 -8.54 7.06 -10.60
N VAL A 97 -8.06 7.16 -11.85
CA VAL A 97 -7.40 6.05 -12.57
C VAL A 97 -6.14 5.59 -11.83
N ILE A 98 -5.31 6.52 -11.34
CA ILE A 98 -4.11 6.20 -10.58
C ILE A 98 -4.47 5.52 -9.25
N VAL A 99 -5.50 5.98 -8.54
CA VAL A 99 -6.00 5.31 -7.33
C VAL A 99 -6.43 3.88 -7.64
N GLY A 100 -7.21 3.68 -8.72
CA GLY A 100 -7.65 2.35 -9.14
C GLY A 100 -6.47 1.41 -9.44
N PHE A 101 -5.44 1.91 -10.13
CA PHE A 101 -4.20 1.17 -10.37
C PHE A 101 -3.49 0.80 -9.07
N LEU A 102 -3.32 1.74 -8.13
CA LEU A 102 -2.68 1.48 -6.84
C LEU A 102 -3.44 0.45 -6.01
N VAL A 103 -4.77 0.52 -6.00
CA VAL A 103 -5.61 -0.49 -5.33
C VAL A 103 -5.43 -1.86 -5.98
N ALA A 104 -5.37 -1.94 -7.32
CA ALA A 104 -5.09 -3.20 -8.00
C ALA A 104 -3.73 -3.78 -7.60
N VAL A 105 -2.68 -2.94 -7.48
CA VAL A 105 -1.36 -3.37 -6.97
C VAL A 105 -1.43 -3.89 -5.53
N MET A 106 -2.20 -3.25 -4.65
CA MET A 106 -2.40 -3.71 -3.27
C MET A 106 -3.12 -5.06 -3.18
N ILE A 107 -4.07 -5.31 -4.08
CA ILE A 107 -4.80 -6.58 -4.19
C ILE A 107 -3.86 -7.66 -4.75
N ALA A 108 -3.08 -7.36 -5.79
CA ALA A 108 -2.11 -8.30 -6.36
C ALA A 108 -1.01 -8.70 -5.35
N THR A 109 -0.69 -7.82 -4.41
CA THR A 109 0.29 -8.06 -3.33
C THR A 109 -0.34 -8.59 -2.05
N PHE A 110 -1.59 -9.07 -2.07
CA PHE A 110 -2.21 -9.67 -0.89
C PHE A 110 -1.43 -10.90 -0.41
N PRO A 111 -1.20 -11.06 0.92
CA PRO A 111 -0.54 -12.25 1.45
C PRO A 111 -1.40 -13.48 1.19
N THR A 112 -0.83 -14.49 0.54
CA THR A 112 -1.45 -15.82 0.39
C THR A 112 -0.90 -16.75 1.47
N GLN A 113 -1.65 -17.79 1.85
CA GLN A 113 -1.21 -18.77 2.85
C GLN A 113 0.16 -19.37 2.48
N THR A 114 0.39 -19.63 1.19
CA THR A 114 1.67 -20.10 0.66
C THR A 114 2.87 -19.20 1.02
N LYS A 115 2.69 -17.87 1.08
CA LYS A 115 3.77 -16.95 1.46
C LYS A 115 4.10 -17.01 2.95
N LEU A 116 3.09 -17.31 3.78
CA LEU A 116 3.27 -17.49 5.22
C LEU A 116 4.00 -18.81 5.47
N ASP A 117 3.57 -19.90 4.84
CA ASP A 117 4.20 -21.22 4.99
C ASP A 117 5.67 -21.18 4.57
N ASN A 118 5.95 -20.59 3.41
CA ASN A 118 7.33 -20.38 2.94
C ASN A 118 8.18 -19.54 3.92
N PHE A 119 7.58 -18.54 4.58
CA PHE A 119 8.27 -17.71 5.55
C PHE A 119 8.57 -18.47 6.85
N LEU A 120 7.63 -19.28 7.33
CA LEU A 120 7.79 -20.11 8.52
C LEU A 120 8.85 -21.20 8.30
N THR A 121 8.79 -21.93 7.17
CA THR A 121 9.78 -22.96 6.83
C THR A 121 11.18 -22.36 6.71
N ALA A 122 11.33 -21.19 6.08
CA ALA A 122 12.64 -20.56 5.91
C ALA A 122 13.34 -20.17 7.22
N HIS A 123 12.60 -19.95 8.32
CA HIS A 123 13.14 -19.50 9.61
C HIS A 123 13.08 -20.56 10.72
N THR A 124 12.42 -21.70 10.49
CA THR A 124 12.43 -22.86 11.41
C THR A 124 13.49 -23.90 11.05
N THR A 125 13.99 -23.92 9.81
CA THR A 125 14.99 -24.91 9.36
C THR A 125 16.43 -24.54 9.74
N THR A 126 16.69 -23.33 10.24
CA THR A 126 18.02 -22.86 10.67
C THR A 126 18.36 -23.18 12.13
N THR A 127 17.42 -23.74 12.90
CA THR A 127 17.60 -24.05 14.34
C THR A 127 17.87 -25.54 14.61
N VAL A 128 18.69 -26.21 13.79
CA VAL A 128 19.17 -27.59 14.06
C VAL A 128 20.69 -27.66 13.90
#